data_AF-A0A9D5RT01-F1
#
_entry.id   AF-A0A9D5RT01-F1
#
_cell.length_a   1.000
_cell.length_b   1.000
_cell.length_c   1.000
_cell.angle_alpha   90.00
_cell.angle_beta   90.00
_cell.angle_gamma   90.00
#
_symmetry.space_group_name_H-M   'P 1'
#
loop_
_entity.id
_entity.type
_entity.pdbx_description
1 polymer ?
#
loop_
_entity_poly.entity_id
_entity_poly.type
_entity_poly.pdbx_seq_one_letter_code
_entity_poly.pdbx_strand_id
1 'polypeptide(L)'
;MSETENAYYEKKAYEQIHDSVIGFRYDLPMKYKQILLCMCMMLCACGKAETKNEEKIYESADFTAVVVSDLHYTGSPSAFNSIVPLEPLGPEVTDALIAQVIDLSPDAFILTGDNTNNGRTEDVKELALKLKTVKDAGIEVIMTTGNHDYGQADMKPYDQYFLPLLNMKEKDPSSYSYVSENQGVRIFAMDDSHAWGSDGLLGEETMKWLENQLAKANQDHRRILFLSHHNILCGRTEQMYSSYLVQNEGLYDMLKQADVRLCMSGHQHNQAVYAFEDMYEILSGMPYSAAHTFGLLSIDDEGVNYETKEIDFAKYGSADLQSRSEEFISRQSESFMSTFVTLCEEKNLNEEETEKVITLVSAFFDAQGRGILANEAENILNDPSYGLMQKVLWDKNYGPWIEEMLKNPPADGSSLSFRW
;
A
#
# COMPACT_ATOMS: atom_id res chain seq x y z
N MET A 1 -7.36 -2.58 43.14
CA MET A 1 -6.96 -3.98 43.33
C MET A 1 -5.44 -3.99 43.35
N SER A 2 -4.86 -4.49 44.43
CA SER A 2 -3.42 -4.43 44.71
C SER A 2 -2.66 -5.49 43.91
N GLU A 3 -1.36 -5.26 43.70
CA GLU A 3 -0.37 -6.14 43.03
C GLU A 3 -0.22 -7.57 43.63
N THR A 4 -1.14 -7.98 44.49
CA THR A 4 -1.20 -9.31 45.12
C THR A 4 -2.32 -10.21 44.59
N GLU A 5 -3.18 -9.74 43.68
CA GLU A 5 -4.23 -10.57 43.05
C GLU A 5 -3.83 -11.17 41.69
N ASN A 6 -2.79 -10.67 41.00
CA ASN A 6 -2.31 -11.26 39.74
C ASN A 6 -1.48 -12.55 39.92
N ALA A 7 -0.86 -12.77 41.08
CA ALA A 7 -0.05 -13.96 41.34
C ALA A 7 -0.87 -15.25 41.60
N TYR A 8 -2.19 -15.14 41.78
CA TYR A 8 -3.07 -16.29 42.03
C TYR A 8 -3.57 -16.95 40.72
N TYR A 9 -3.66 -16.20 39.62
CA TYR A 9 -4.17 -16.70 38.34
C TYR A 9 -3.05 -17.21 37.40
N GLU A 10 -1.81 -16.72 37.52
CA GLU A 10 -0.68 -17.22 36.70
C GLU A 10 -0.14 -18.59 37.13
N LYS A 11 -0.35 -19.00 38.39
CA LYS A 11 0.13 -20.32 38.87
C LYS A 11 -0.77 -21.50 38.49
N LYS A 12 -2.03 -21.25 38.09
CA LYS A 12 -2.98 -22.30 37.71
C LYS A 12 -2.98 -22.69 36.23
N ALA A 13 -2.36 -21.88 35.36
CA ALA A 13 -2.22 -22.17 33.94
C ALA A 13 -0.96 -22.99 33.61
N TYR A 14 0.05 -23.00 34.49
CA TYR A 14 1.33 -23.68 34.26
C TYR A 14 1.39 -25.13 34.77
N GLU A 15 0.42 -25.57 35.59
CA GLU A 15 0.36 -26.94 36.14
C GLU A 15 -0.62 -27.85 35.39
N GLN A 16 -1.17 -27.42 34.24
CA GLN A 16 -2.10 -28.23 33.43
C GLN A 16 -1.51 -28.73 32.09
N ILE A 17 -0.22 -28.47 31.81
CA ILE A 17 0.47 -28.91 30.58
C ILE A 17 1.61 -29.91 30.87
N HIS A 18 1.87 -30.29 32.13
CA HIS A 18 3.04 -31.11 32.48
C HIS A 18 2.79 -32.51 33.04
N ASP A 19 1.60 -33.09 32.90
CA ASP A 19 1.31 -34.46 33.37
C ASP A 19 0.52 -35.33 32.38
N SER A 20 1.04 -35.49 31.16
CA SER A 20 0.59 -36.58 30.26
C SER A 20 1.69 -37.20 29.38
N VAL A 21 2.95 -37.08 29.77
CA VAL A 21 4.05 -37.88 29.20
C VAL A 21 4.52 -38.91 30.23
N ILE A 22 3.69 -39.93 30.42
CA ILE A 22 4.10 -41.19 31.08
C ILE A 22 3.89 -42.31 30.07
N GLY A 23 4.99 -42.98 29.74
CA GLY A 23 5.08 -43.98 28.70
C GLY A 23 4.17 -45.18 28.92
N PHE A 24 3.46 -45.56 27.86
CA PHE A 24 2.89 -46.89 27.70
C PHE A 24 3.64 -47.62 26.57
N ARG A 25 4.53 -48.55 26.94
CA ARG A 25 4.97 -49.62 26.05
C ARG A 25 3.82 -50.62 25.93
N TYR A 26 3.05 -50.57 24.86
CA TYR A 26 2.18 -51.67 24.45
C TYR A 26 2.92 -52.56 23.44
N ASP A 27 3.28 -53.77 23.86
CA ASP A 27 3.60 -54.86 22.93
C ASP A 27 2.32 -55.30 22.21
N LEU A 28 2.11 -54.80 21.00
CA LEU A 28 0.99 -55.18 20.15
C LEU A 28 1.22 -56.59 19.55
N PRO A 29 0.24 -57.51 19.62
CA PRO A 29 0.33 -58.84 19.01
C PRO A 29 0.57 -58.77 17.51
N MET A 30 1.39 -59.68 16.99
CA MET A 30 1.95 -59.71 15.64
C MET A 30 0.92 -59.59 14.47
N LYS A 31 -0.37 -59.87 14.72
CA LYS A 31 -1.46 -59.69 13.74
C LYS A 31 -1.80 -58.22 13.44
N TYR A 32 -1.57 -57.30 14.36
CA TYR A 32 -1.87 -55.87 14.14
C TYR A 32 -0.75 -55.12 13.41
N LYS A 33 0.50 -55.61 13.46
CA LYS A 33 1.61 -55.05 12.68
C LYS A 33 1.45 -55.26 11.17
N GLN A 34 0.78 -56.34 10.74
CA GLN A 34 0.51 -56.58 9.32
C GLN A 34 -0.60 -55.66 8.76
N ILE A 35 -1.59 -55.28 9.57
CA ILE A 35 -2.64 -54.33 9.18
C ILE A 35 -2.07 -52.91 9.09
N LEU A 36 -1.19 -52.53 10.02
CA LEU A 36 -0.51 -51.22 9.99
C LEU A 36 0.45 -51.11 8.79
N LEU A 37 1.14 -52.19 8.41
CA LEU A 37 2.02 -52.20 7.23
C LEU A 37 1.24 -52.12 5.92
N CYS A 38 0.05 -52.72 5.83
CA CYS A 38 -0.84 -52.59 4.68
C CYS A 38 -1.49 -51.20 4.57
N MET A 39 -1.81 -50.53 5.69
CA MET A 39 -2.25 -49.12 5.68
C MET A 39 -1.10 -48.16 5.32
N CYS A 40 0.13 -48.41 5.78
CA CYS A 40 1.30 -47.64 5.35
C CYS A 40 1.62 -47.86 3.85
N MET A 41 1.40 -49.05 3.29
CA MET A 41 1.60 -49.30 1.86
C MET A 41 0.50 -48.69 0.97
N MET A 42 -0.71 -48.45 1.48
CA MET A 42 -1.72 -47.63 0.76
C MET A 42 -1.45 -46.12 0.87
N LEU A 43 -0.80 -45.66 1.95
CA LEU A 43 -0.39 -44.26 2.11
C LEU A 43 0.89 -43.90 1.33
N CYS A 44 1.67 -44.88 0.89
CA CYS A 44 2.79 -44.69 -0.05
C CYS A 44 2.40 -44.84 -1.53
N ALA A 45 1.12 -45.09 -1.82
CA ALA A 45 0.59 -45.23 -3.19
C ALA A 45 -0.22 -44.00 -3.68
N CYS A 46 -0.36 -42.96 -2.86
CA CYS A 46 -0.50 -41.60 -3.40
C CYS A 46 0.91 -41.12 -3.73
N GLY A 47 1.38 -41.50 -4.91
CA GLY A 47 2.55 -40.84 -5.49
C GLY A 47 2.34 -39.34 -5.38
N LYS A 48 3.38 -38.61 -4.97
CA LYS A 48 3.48 -37.20 -5.28
C LYS A 48 3.22 -37.10 -6.78
N ALA A 49 2.00 -36.73 -7.16
CA ALA A 49 1.84 -35.99 -8.38
C ALA A 49 2.74 -34.78 -8.14
N GLU A 50 3.92 -34.80 -8.74
CA GLU A 50 4.50 -33.55 -9.21
C GLU A 50 3.37 -32.94 -10.03
N THR A 51 2.62 -32.04 -9.41
CA THR A 51 1.86 -31.06 -10.17
C THR A 51 2.95 -30.36 -10.97
N LYS A 52 3.13 -30.81 -12.21
CA LYS A 52 3.64 -29.93 -13.24
C LYS A 52 2.78 -28.68 -13.07
N ASN A 53 3.38 -27.57 -12.64
CA ASN A 53 2.77 -26.28 -12.85
C ASN A 53 2.65 -26.19 -14.36
N GLU A 54 1.50 -26.63 -14.89
CA GLU A 54 1.11 -26.25 -16.23
C GLU A 54 1.04 -24.73 -16.18
N GLU A 55 1.90 -24.10 -16.98
CA GLU A 55 1.95 -22.65 -17.11
C GLU A 55 0.53 -22.19 -17.43
N LYS A 56 -0.08 -21.42 -16.51
CA LYS A 56 -1.44 -20.94 -16.69
C LYS A 56 -1.42 -20.02 -17.90
N ILE A 57 -2.16 -20.38 -18.94
CA ILE A 57 -2.27 -19.55 -20.14
C ILE A 57 -3.31 -18.48 -19.84
N TYR A 58 -2.87 -17.22 -19.75
CA TYR A 58 -3.77 -16.09 -19.56
C TYR A 58 -4.38 -15.64 -20.89
N GLU A 59 -5.58 -15.05 -20.82
CA GLU A 59 -6.09 -14.24 -21.94
C GLU A 59 -5.15 -13.07 -22.25
N SER A 60 -5.11 -12.69 -23.52
CA SER A 60 -4.23 -11.61 -23.97
C SER A 60 -4.59 -10.29 -23.27
N ALA A 61 -3.57 -9.54 -22.85
CA ALA A 61 -3.72 -8.23 -22.23
C ALA A 61 -2.81 -7.19 -22.90
N ASP A 62 -3.26 -5.94 -22.89
CA ASP A 62 -2.50 -4.76 -23.33
C ASP A 62 -3.07 -3.53 -22.60
N PHE A 63 -2.89 -3.52 -21.28
CA PHE A 63 -3.50 -2.55 -20.37
C PHE A 63 -2.46 -1.55 -19.87
N THR A 64 -2.74 -0.27 -19.99
CA THR A 64 -1.94 0.81 -19.42
C THR A 64 -2.75 1.63 -18.44
N ALA A 65 -2.12 2.06 -17.34
CA ALA A 65 -2.75 2.93 -16.36
C ALA A 65 -1.80 3.97 -15.80
N VAL A 66 -2.35 5.15 -15.50
CA VAL A 66 -1.76 6.04 -14.50
C VAL A 66 -2.39 5.72 -13.16
N VAL A 67 -1.57 5.56 -12.12
CA VAL A 67 -2.03 5.20 -10.77
C VAL A 67 -1.58 6.25 -9.76
N VAL A 68 -2.51 6.66 -8.90
CA VAL A 68 -2.25 7.55 -7.76
C VAL A 68 -2.98 7.03 -6.52
N SER A 69 -2.52 7.47 -5.37
CA SER A 69 -3.22 7.28 -4.10
C SER A 69 -3.15 8.54 -3.26
N ASP A 70 -4.02 8.64 -2.25
CA ASP A 70 -3.91 9.64 -1.18
C ASP A 70 -3.87 11.07 -1.73
N LEU A 71 -4.72 11.35 -2.74
CA LEU A 71 -4.79 12.68 -3.33
C LEU A 71 -5.19 13.72 -2.28
N HIS A 72 -6.01 13.33 -1.29
CA HIS A 72 -6.56 14.21 -0.26
C HIS A 72 -7.11 15.52 -0.86
N TYR A 73 -7.86 15.41 -1.96
CA TYR A 73 -8.36 16.59 -2.64
C TYR A 73 -9.20 17.45 -1.70
N THR A 74 -8.90 18.75 -1.66
CA THR A 74 -9.78 19.76 -1.11
C THR A 74 -9.68 21.05 -1.93
N GLY A 75 -10.82 21.71 -2.14
CA GLY A 75 -10.88 23.06 -2.70
C GLY A 75 -10.56 24.15 -1.68
N SER A 76 -10.29 23.79 -0.41
CA SER A 76 -10.16 24.72 0.70
C SER A 76 -8.70 25.17 0.92
N PRO A 77 -8.33 26.44 0.62
CA PRO A 77 -6.95 26.91 0.77
C PRO A 77 -6.48 27.04 2.23
N SER A 78 -7.40 26.95 3.20
CA SER A 78 -7.09 27.00 4.63
C SER A 78 -6.68 25.66 5.23
N ALA A 79 -6.63 24.59 4.43
CA ALA A 79 -6.39 23.24 4.90
C ALA A 79 -4.89 22.89 4.98
N PHE A 80 -4.03 23.81 5.44
CA PHE A 80 -2.62 23.46 5.59
C PHE A 80 -2.45 22.37 6.65
N ASN A 81 -1.91 21.23 6.23
CA ASN A 81 -1.51 20.11 7.08
C ASN A 81 -0.02 19.82 6.86
N SER A 82 0.73 19.59 7.94
CA SER A 82 2.14 19.22 7.86
C SER A 82 2.37 17.83 7.26
N ILE A 83 1.34 17.00 7.11
CA ILE A 83 1.43 15.67 6.48
C ILE A 83 1.23 15.79 4.96
N VAL A 84 0.29 16.63 4.52
CA VAL A 84 -0.09 16.84 3.11
C VAL A 84 0.27 18.27 2.71
N PRO A 85 1.54 18.56 2.39
CA PRO A 85 2.05 19.93 2.35
C PRO A 85 1.45 20.76 1.21
N LEU A 86 1.04 20.11 0.12
CA LEU A 86 0.41 20.77 -1.02
C LEU A 86 -1.12 20.81 -0.94
N GLU A 87 -1.74 20.42 0.17
CA GLU A 87 -3.19 20.52 0.34
C GLU A 87 -3.76 21.92 -0.01
N PRO A 88 -3.10 23.05 0.37
CA PRO A 88 -3.55 24.39 -0.05
C PRO A 88 -3.47 24.67 -1.56
N LEU A 89 -2.71 23.87 -2.31
CA LEU A 89 -2.55 23.93 -3.76
C LEU A 89 -3.34 22.83 -4.48
N GLY A 90 -4.15 22.05 -3.76
CA GLY A 90 -4.80 20.84 -4.27
C GLY A 90 -5.52 21.01 -5.62
N PRO A 91 -6.32 22.06 -5.84
CA PRO A 91 -6.97 22.28 -7.12
C PRO A 91 -6.00 22.41 -8.30
N GLU A 92 -4.90 23.15 -8.12
CA GLU A 92 -3.90 23.43 -9.16
C GLU A 92 -3.01 22.21 -9.41
N VAL A 93 -2.62 21.49 -8.36
CA VAL A 93 -1.83 20.24 -8.47
C VAL A 93 -2.65 19.15 -9.17
N THR A 94 -3.93 19.00 -8.79
CA THR A 94 -4.84 18.06 -9.45
C THR A 94 -5.09 18.42 -10.91
N ASP A 95 -5.22 19.70 -11.25
CA ASP A 95 -5.38 20.13 -12.64
C ASP A 95 -4.14 19.78 -13.48
N ALA A 96 -2.93 20.01 -12.95
CA ALA A 96 -1.69 19.65 -13.62
C ALA A 96 -1.57 18.13 -13.82
N LEU A 97 -1.87 17.34 -12.77
CA LEU A 97 -1.88 15.88 -12.85
C LEU A 97 -2.88 15.38 -13.91
N ILE A 98 -4.12 15.87 -13.90
CA ILE A 98 -5.14 15.45 -14.86
C ILE A 98 -4.78 15.83 -16.28
N ALA A 99 -4.23 17.02 -16.50
CA ALA A 99 -3.74 17.41 -17.83
C ALA A 99 -2.63 16.47 -18.33
N GLN A 100 -1.72 16.05 -17.43
CA GLN A 100 -0.68 15.08 -17.74
C GLN A 100 -1.24 13.69 -18.03
N VAL A 101 -2.22 13.22 -17.24
CA VAL A 101 -2.93 11.95 -17.48
C VAL A 101 -3.59 11.94 -18.86
N ILE A 102 -4.26 13.05 -19.23
CA ILE A 102 -4.90 13.18 -20.55
C ILE A 102 -3.88 13.17 -21.69
N ASP A 103 -2.72 13.83 -21.53
CA ASP A 103 -1.64 13.82 -22.54
C ASP A 103 -1.01 12.43 -22.69
N LEU A 104 -0.88 11.68 -21.60
CA LEU A 104 -0.38 10.29 -21.60
C LEU A 104 -1.38 9.31 -22.24
N SER A 105 -2.69 9.61 -22.15
CA SER A 105 -3.78 8.82 -22.73
C SER A 105 -3.75 7.31 -22.40
N PRO A 106 -3.63 6.92 -21.10
CA PRO A 106 -3.67 5.51 -20.71
C PRO A 106 -5.07 4.90 -20.89
N ASP A 107 -5.19 3.58 -20.79
CA ASP A 107 -6.51 2.92 -20.76
C ASP A 107 -7.31 3.26 -19.50
N ALA A 108 -6.64 3.49 -18.37
CA ALA A 108 -7.27 3.88 -17.12
C ALA A 108 -6.46 4.90 -16.30
N PHE A 109 -7.18 5.69 -15.51
CA PHE A 109 -6.68 6.46 -14.39
C PHE A 109 -7.20 5.84 -13.10
N ILE A 110 -6.30 5.30 -12.28
CA ILE A 110 -6.58 4.54 -11.07
C ILE A 110 -6.29 5.40 -9.83
N LEU A 111 -7.24 5.47 -8.90
CA LEU A 111 -7.10 6.12 -7.61
C LEU A 111 -7.33 5.11 -6.47
N THR A 112 -6.32 4.81 -5.67
CA THR A 112 -6.39 3.77 -4.61
C THR A 112 -6.79 4.32 -3.24
N GLY A 113 -7.78 5.23 -3.20
CA GLY A 113 -8.38 5.72 -1.96
C GLY A 113 -7.79 7.04 -1.46
N ASP A 114 -8.41 7.57 -0.41
CA ASP A 114 -8.20 8.92 0.13
C ASP A 114 -8.23 9.97 -0.99
N ASN A 115 -9.26 9.84 -1.84
CA ASN A 115 -9.46 10.68 -3.01
C ASN A 115 -9.70 12.14 -2.59
N THR A 116 -10.41 12.32 -1.47
CA THR A 116 -10.72 13.61 -0.85
C THR A 116 -10.14 13.69 0.55
N ASN A 117 -9.90 14.89 1.06
CA ASN A 117 -9.30 15.03 2.40
C ASN A 117 -10.24 14.58 3.54
N ASN A 118 -11.56 14.75 3.38
CA ASN A 118 -12.54 14.39 4.40
C ASN A 118 -13.96 14.11 3.86
N GLY A 119 -14.08 13.82 2.56
CA GLY A 119 -15.35 13.52 1.90
C GLY A 119 -16.38 14.67 1.90
N ARG A 120 -15.94 15.92 2.01
CA ARG A 120 -16.85 17.08 1.89
C ARG A 120 -17.57 17.09 0.54
N THR A 121 -18.86 17.41 0.57
CA THR A 121 -19.71 17.41 -0.64
C THR A 121 -19.13 18.29 -1.76
N GLU A 122 -18.61 19.47 -1.41
CA GLU A 122 -17.99 20.38 -2.38
C GLU A 122 -16.72 19.78 -2.99
N ASP A 123 -15.87 19.17 -2.17
CA ASP A 123 -14.61 18.56 -2.60
C ASP A 123 -14.88 17.33 -3.50
N VAL A 124 -15.84 16.47 -3.12
CA VAL A 124 -16.32 15.35 -3.94
C VAL A 124 -16.84 15.84 -5.28
N LYS A 125 -17.68 16.89 -5.29
CA LYS A 125 -18.26 17.42 -6.53
C LYS A 125 -17.20 18.02 -7.45
N GLU A 126 -16.27 18.80 -6.90
CA GLU A 126 -15.20 19.41 -7.68
C GLU A 126 -14.26 18.36 -8.26
N LEU A 127 -13.80 17.40 -7.45
CA LEU A 127 -12.96 16.31 -7.94
C LEU A 127 -13.70 15.49 -9.01
N ALA A 128 -14.97 15.17 -8.81
CA ALA A 128 -15.77 14.44 -9.82
C ALA A 128 -15.87 15.21 -11.15
N LEU A 129 -15.98 16.54 -11.13
CA LEU A 129 -15.98 17.35 -12.35
C LEU A 129 -14.63 17.29 -13.07
N LYS A 130 -13.51 17.28 -12.32
CA LYS A 130 -12.18 17.11 -12.87
C LYS A 130 -11.99 15.70 -13.44
N LEU A 131 -12.35 14.65 -12.71
CA LEU A 131 -12.31 13.25 -13.18
C LEU A 131 -13.22 13.00 -14.39
N LYS A 132 -14.33 13.73 -14.51
CA LYS A 132 -15.18 13.68 -15.70
C LYS A 132 -14.41 14.11 -16.96
N THR A 133 -13.45 15.04 -16.87
CA THR A 133 -12.63 15.42 -18.04
C THR A 133 -11.73 14.29 -18.52
N VAL A 134 -11.20 13.48 -17.59
CA VAL A 134 -10.46 12.24 -17.89
C VAL A 134 -11.35 11.25 -18.63
N LYS A 135 -12.56 11.00 -18.10
CA LYS A 135 -13.57 10.14 -18.73
C LYS A 135 -13.98 10.64 -20.12
N ASP A 136 -14.19 11.94 -20.28
CA ASP A 136 -14.57 12.56 -21.55
C ASP A 136 -13.43 12.49 -22.59
N ALA A 137 -12.17 12.37 -22.14
CA ALA A 137 -11.01 12.12 -23.00
C ALA A 137 -10.88 10.64 -23.45
N GLY A 138 -11.76 9.75 -22.98
CA GLY A 138 -11.76 8.33 -23.35
C GLY A 138 -10.96 7.43 -22.40
N ILE A 139 -10.48 7.96 -21.28
CA ILE A 139 -9.70 7.22 -20.27
C ILE A 139 -10.67 6.72 -19.19
N GLU A 140 -10.63 5.43 -18.84
CA GLU A 140 -11.49 4.89 -17.79
C GLU A 140 -11.05 5.42 -16.41
N VAL A 141 -12.01 5.84 -15.58
CA VAL A 141 -11.73 6.19 -14.17
C VAL A 141 -12.08 4.99 -13.30
N ILE A 142 -11.08 4.50 -12.55
CA ILE A 142 -11.22 3.43 -11.58
C ILE A 142 -10.78 3.99 -10.24
N MET A 143 -11.60 3.87 -9.22
CA MET A 143 -11.25 4.33 -7.88
C MET A 143 -11.72 3.36 -6.80
N THR A 144 -10.91 3.22 -5.75
CA THR A 144 -11.32 2.69 -4.45
C THR A 144 -11.63 3.84 -3.50
N THR A 145 -12.21 3.53 -2.36
CA THR A 145 -12.39 4.44 -1.24
C THR A 145 -11.20 4.34 -0.28
N GLY A 146 -10.91 5.42 0.45
CA GLY A 146 -10.01 5.38 1.61
C GLY A 146 -10.68 5.88 2.89
N ASN A 147 -9.98 5.82 4.03
CA ASN A 147 -10.55 6.17 5.32
C ASN A 147 -10.92 7.66 5.44
N HIS A 148 -10.27 8.55 4.69
CA HIS A 148 -10.63 9.97 4.61
C HIS A 148 -11.84 10.27 3.73
N ASP A 149 -12.20 9.38 2.80
CA ASP A 149 -13.39 9.58 1.97
C ASP A 149 -14.70 9.42 2.78
N TYR A 150 -14.65 8.69 3.90
CA TYR A 150 -15.77 8.50 4.83
C TYR A 150 -15.77 9.46 6.02
N GLY A 151 -14.59 9.87 6.49
CA GLY A 151 -14.34 10.30 7.88
C GLY A 151 -15.20 11.44 8.43
N GLN A 152 -15.90 12.21 7.59
CA GLN A 152 -16.89 13.22 8.00
C GLN A 152 -18.09 13.33 7.03
N ALA A 153 -18.24 12.39 6.10
CA ALA A 153 -19.05 12.55 4.90
C ALA A 153 -20.41 11.84 4.94
N ASP A 154 -21.42 12.47 4.32
CA ASP A 154 -22.58 11.73 3.80
C ASP A 154 -22.10 11.01 2.53
N MET A 155 -22.37 9.72 2.39
CA MET A 155 -21.97 8.98 1.17
C MET A 155 -22.87 9.30 -0.04
N LYS A 156 -23.98 10.05 0.14
CA LYS A 156 -24.81 10.51 -0.98
C LYS A 156 -24.03 11.29 -2.04
N PRO A 157 -23.13 12.24 -1.69
CA PRO A 157 -22.19 12.82 -2.63
C PRO A 157 -21.39 11.79 -3.45
N TYR A 158 -20.85 10.75 -2.82
CA TYR A 158 -20.14 9.68 -3.51
C TYR A 158 -21.04 8.99 -4.53
N ASP A 159 -22.25 8.59 -4.11
CA ASP A 159 -23.26 7.96 -4.97
C ASP A 159 -23.66 8.86 -6.15
N GLN A 160 -23.79 10.15 -5.90
CA GLN A 160 -24.27 11.12 -6.88
C GLN A 160 -23.20 11.52 -7.89
N TYR A 161 -21.94 11.63 -7.47
CA TYR A 161 -20.89 12.25 -8.28
C TYR A 161 -19.79 11.28 -8.72
N PHE A 162 -19.35 10.34 -7.87
CA PHE A 162 -18.30 9.38 -8.24
C PHE A 162 -18.85 8.13 -8.90
N LEU A 163 -19.88 7.47 -8.36
CA LEU A 163 -20.41 6.23 -8.95
C LEU A 163 -20.77 6.35 -10.46
N PRO A 164 -21.35 7.46 -10.96
CA PRO A 164 -21.64 7.60 -12.39
C PRO A 164 -20.40 7.71 -13.30
N LEU A 165 -19.23 7.98 -12.72
CA LEU A 165 -17.97 8.01 -13.46
C LEU A 165 -17.42 6.60 -13.70
N LEU A 166 -17.70 5.65 -12.79
CA LEU A 166 -17.11 4.32 -12.77
C LEU A 166 -17.78 3.35 -13.76
N ASN A 167 -16.96 2.56 -14.44
CA ASN A 167 -17.41 1.49 -15.33
C ASN A 167 -17.43 0.16 -14.56
N MET A 168 -18.45 -0.04 -13.72
CA MET A 168 -18.55 -1.23 -12.87
C MET A 168 -19.22 -2.38 -13.62
N LYS A 169 -18.53 -3.52 -13.75
CA LYS A 169 -19.09 -4.76 -14.30
C LYS A 169 -19.98 -5.47 -13.27
N GLU A 170 -19.55 -5.50 -12.03
CA GLU A 170 -20.29 -6.06 -10.89
C GLU A 170 -19.97 -5.22 -9.66
N LYS A 171 -20.98 -4.80 -8.91
CA LYS A 171 -20.81 -4.04 -7.67
C LYS A 171 -21.24 -4.90 -6.49
N ASP A 172 -20.46 -4.89 -5.41
CA ASP A 172 -20.88 -5.46 -4.14
C ASP A 172 -22.12 -4.71 -3.62
N PRO A 173 -23.22 -5.41 -3.28
CA PRO A 173 -24.39 -4.79 -2.65
C PRO A 173 -24.11 -4.26 -1.24
N SER A 174 -23.05 -4.73 -0.56
CA SER A 174 -22.78 -4.42 0.85
C SER A 174 -21.70 -3.37 1.09
N SER A 175 -20.96 -2.96 0.06
CA SER A 175 -19.88 -1.97 0.15
C SER A 175 -19.74 -1.18 -1.15
N TYR A 176 -18.76 -0.28 -1.24
CA TYR A 176 -18.36 0.35 -2.50
C TYR A 176 -17.41 -0.49 -3.35
N SER A 177 -17.14 -1.75 -2.97
CA SER A 177 -16.32 -2.67 -3.76
C SER A 177 -16.98 -3.01 -5.09
N TYR A 178 -16.19 -3.16 -6.15
CA TYR A 178 -16.65 -3.58 -7.47
C TYR A 178 -15.56 -4.24 -8.30
N VAL A 179 -15.98 -4.93 -9.35
CA VAL A 179 -15.11 -5.46 -10.41
C VAL A 179 -15.29 -4.59 -11.66
N SER A 180 -14.18 -4.16 -12.26
CA SER A 180 -14.13 -3.65 -13.63
C SER A 180 -13.28 -4.57 -14.52
N GLU A 181 -13.28 -4.26 -15.81
CA GLU A 181 -12.53 -5.00 -16.81
C GLU A 181 -12.10 -4.08 -17.94
N ASN A 182 -10.81 -4.09 -18.24
CA ASN A 182 -10.24 -3.26 -19.28
C ASN A 182 -9.03 -3.97 -19.92
N GLN A 183 -8.93 -3.95 -21.25
CA GLN A 183 -7.85 -4.58 -22.04
C GLN A 183 -7.37 -5.96 -21.54
N GLY A 184 -8.30 -6.88 -21.24
CA GLY A 184 -7.96 -8.24 -20.81
C GLY A 184 -7.59 -8.39 -19.32
N VAL A 185 -7.50 -7.29 -18.56
CA VAL A 185 -7.26 -7.28 -17.11
C VAL A 185 -8.59 -7.20 -16.37
N ARG A 186 -8.75 -8.03 -15.33
CA ARG A 186 -9.88 -7.95 -14.38
C ARG A 186 -9.42 -7.19 -13.13
N ILE A 187 -10.13 -6.11 -12.81
CA ILE A 187 -9.69 -5.16 -11.78
C ILE A 187 -10.68 -5.23 -10.63
N PHE A 188 -10.17 -5.54 -9.43
CA PHE A 188 -10.96 -5.58 -8.20
C PHE A 188 -10.68 -4.31 -7.42
N ALA A 189 -11.65 -3.40 -7.38
CA ALA A 189 -11.56 -2.17 -6.60
C ALA A 189 -12.28 -2.38 -5.27
N MET A 190 -11.53 -2.41 -4.17
CA MET A 190 -12.05 -2.79 -2.86
C MET A 190 -12.31 -1.58 -1.96
N ASP A 191 -13.45 -1.62 -1.29
CA ASP A 191 -13.81 -0.70 -0.20
C ASP A 191 -13.44 -1.36 1.12
N ASP A 192 -12.17 -1.22 1.50
CA ASP A 192 -11.60 -1.76 2.73
C ASP A 192 -11.70 -0.78 3.91
N SER A 193 -12.33 0.37 3.71
CA SER A 193 -12.41 1.42 4.71
C SER A 193 -13.64 1.23 5.59
N HIS A 194 -13.42 1.14 6.89
CA HIS A 194 -14.52 1.14 7.84
C HIS A 194 -14.98 2.58 8.10
N ALA A 195 -16.27 2.87 7.96
CA ALA A 195 -16.84 4.23 8.03
C ALA A 195 -16.53 5.06 9.31
N TRP A 196 -15.83 4.50 10.30
CA TRP A 196 -15.54 5.13 11.59
C TRP A 196 -14.13 4.84 12.14
N GLY A 197 -13.21 4.27 11.35
CA GLY A 197 -11.86 3.90 11.80
C GLY A 197 -10.79 4.10 10.72
N SER A 198 -9.53 4.10 11.14
CA SER A 198 -8.35 4.10 10.26
C SER A 198 -7.87 2.68 9.93
N ASP A 199 -8.58 1.66 10.40
CA ASP A 199 -8.19 0.27 10.19
C ASP A 199 -8.86 -0.26 8.92
N GLY A 200 -8.08 -0.95 8.09
CA GLY A 200 -8.58 -1.62 6.90
C GLY A 200 -9.35 -2.89 7.26
N LEU A 201 -10.60 -3.03 6.85
CA LEU A 201 -11.42 -4.23 7.03
C LEU A 201 -12.54 -4.31 6.00
N LEU A 202 -12.57 -5.42 5.27
CA LEU A 202 -13.69 -5.83 4.42
C LEU A 202 -14.78 -6.51 5.26
N GLY A 203 -16.04 -6.10 5.08
CA GLY A 203 -17.17 -6.72 5.75
C GLY A 203 -17.35 -8.20 5.37
N GLU A 204 -18.01 -8.99 6.22
CA GLU A 204 -18.21 -10.43 5.97
C GLU A 204 -18.93 -10.72 4.64
N GLU A 205 -19.95 -9.93 4.30
CA GLU A 205 -20.66 -10.08 3.02
C GLU A 205 -19.80 -9.68 1.83
N THR A 206 -18.94 -8.66 1.99
CA THR A 206 -17.95 -8.25 0.98
C THR A 206 -16.89 -9.32 0.77
N MET A 207 -16.41 -9.99 1.83
CA MET A 207 -15.48 -11.12 1.73
C MET A 207 -16.10 -12.31 0.98
N LYS A 208 -17.37 -12.64 1.26
CA LYS A 208 -18.10 -13.69 0.51
C LYS A 208 -18.32 -13.28 -0.94
N TRP A 209 -18.64 -12.01 -1.19
CA TRP A 209 -18.79 -11.49 -2.55
C TRP A 209 -17.46 -11.57 -3.31
N LEU A 210 -16.35 -11.17 -2.67
CA LEU A 210 -15.00 -11.21 -3.23
C LEU A 210 -14.61 -12.64 -3.61
N GLU A 211 -14.79 -13.61 -2.70
CA GLU A 211 -14.52 -15.03 -2.97
C GLU A 211 -15.26 -15.52 -4.22
N ASN A 212 -16.55 -15.18 -4.34
CA ASN A 212 -17.36 -15.56 -5.50
C ASN A 212 -16.88 -14.89 -6.79
N GLN A 213 -16.45 -13.63 -6.75
CA GLN A 213 -15.95 -12.92 -7.93
C GLN A 213 -14.56 -13.41 -8.35
N LEU A 214 -13.66 -13.71 -7.40
CA LEU A 214 -12.36 -14.32 -7.67
C LEU A 214 -12.52 -15.72 -8.29
N ALA A 215 -13.46 -16.52 -7.79
CA ALA A 215 -13.76 -17.83 -8.38
C ALA A 215 -14.22 -17.73 -9.84
N LYS A 216 -14.99 -16.68 -10.21
CA LYS A 216 -15.36 -16.40 -11.60
C LYS A 216 -14.17 -15.90 -12.42
N ALA A 217 -13.34 -15.01 -11.86
CA ALA A 217 -12.13 -14.49 -12.51
C ALA A 217 -11.15 -15.59 -12.91
N ASN A 218 -10.99 -16.58 -12.04
CA ASN A 218 -10.13 -17.73 -12.30
C ASN A 218 -10.59 -18.63 -13.46
N GLN A 219 -11.91 -18.71 -13.72
CA GLN A 219 -12.46 -19.50 -14.81
C GLN A 219 -12.19 -18.89 -16.20
N ASP A 220 -12.05 -17.57 -16.25
CA ASP A 220 -11.83 -16.82 -17.49
C ASP A 220 -10.34 -16.61 -17.79
N HIS A 221 -9.43 -17.16 -16.97
CA HIS A 221 -7.98 -17.09 -17.16
C HIS A 221 -7.42 -15.68 -17.37
N ARG A 222 -7.94 -14.67 -16.66
CA ARG A 222 -7.45 -13.29 -16.77
C ARG A 222 -6.46 -12.93 -15.69
N ARG A 223 -5.59 -11.98 -16.01
CA ARG A 223 -4.74 -11.29 -15.04
C ARG A 223 -5.63 -10.46 -14.11
N ILE A 224 -5.37 -10.53 -12.82
CA ILE A 224 -6.16 -9.86 -11.78
C ILE A 224 -5.32 -8.76 -11.14
N LEU A 225 -5.75 -7.51 -11.31
CA LEU A 225 -5.24 -6.37 -10.56
C LEU A 225 -6.13 -6.14 -9.34
N PHE A 226 -5.57 -6.26 -8.14
CA PHE A 226 -6.29 -6.04 -6.89
C PHE A 226 -5.95 -4.67 -6.31
N LEU A 227 -6.96 -3.85 -6.09
CA LEU A 227 -6.81 -2.48 -5.58
C LEU A 227 -7.45 -2.40 -4.20
N SER A 228 -6.70 -1.89 -3.24
CA SER A 228 -7.16 -1.57 -1.89
C SER A 228 -6.62 -0.20 -1.49
N HIS A 229 -7.08 0.38 -0.38
CA HIS A 229 -6.43 1.57 0.15
C HIS A 229 -5.38 1.19 1.19
N HIS A 230 -5.76 0.32 2.12
CA HIS A 230 -4.87 -0.30 3.09
C HIS A 230 -4.08 -1.45 2.45
N ASN A 231 -3.00 -1.83 3.11
CA ASN A 231 -2.03 -2.78 2.59
C ASN A 231 -2.50 -4.24 2.66
N ILE A 232 -1.95 -5.09 1.80
CA ILE A 232 -2.18 -6.53 1.68
C ILE A 232 -0.94 -7.33 2.09
N LEU A 233 0.26 -6.82 1.78
CA LEU A 233 1.54 -7.46 2.08
C LEU A 233 2.34 -6.68 3.13
N CYS A 234 2.48 -5.36 2.97
CA CYS A 234 3.23 -4.54 3.91
C CYS A 234 2.60 -4.60 5.32
N GLY A 235 3.41 -5.00 6.32
CA GLY A 235 2.94 -5.20 7.70
C GLY A 235 2.44 -6.60 8.02
N ARG A 236 2.47 -7.52 7.05
CA ARG A 236 2.16 -8.94 7.27
C ARG A 236 3.27 -9.63 8.07
N THR A 237 4.53 -9.33 7.76
CA THR A 237 5.72 -9.88 8.43
C THR A 237 6.36 -8.90 9.40
N GLU A 238 6.15 -7.59 9.19
CA GLU A 238 6.68 -6.53 10.06
C GLU A 238 5.61 -6.02 11.03
N GLN A 239 5.71 -6.37 12.31
CA GLN A 239 4.74 -5.95 13.33
C GLN A 239 4.58 -4.42 13.42
N MET A 240 5.62 -3.64 13.08
CA MET A 240 5.54 -2.17 13.12
C MET A 240 4.60 -1.56 12.06
N TYR A 241 4.30 -2.30 11.00
CA TYR A 241 3.41 -1.83 9.93
C TYR A 241 2.05 -2.54 9.95
N SER A 242 1.77 -3.39 10.94
CA SER A 242 0.56 -4.21 10.96
C SER A 242 -0.74 -3.40 11.02
N SER A 243 -0.71 -2.15 11.50
CA SER A 243 -1.88 -1.27 11.52
C SER A 243 -2.29 -0.76 10.13
N TYR A 244 -1.37 -0.78 9.16
CA TYR A 244 -1.67 -0.37 7.78
C TYR A 244 -2.26 -1.51 6.95
N LEU A 245 -2.31 -2.73 7.49
CA LEU A 245 -2.78 -3.93 6.80
C LEU A 245 -4.31 -4.06 6.86
N VAL A 246 -4.93 -4.57 5.81
CA VAL A 246 -6.31 -5.05 5.82
C VAL A 246 -6.44 -6.25 6.79
N GLN A 247 -7.26 -6.09 7.83
CA GLN A 247 -7.38 -7.00 8.98
C GLN A 247 -8.34 -8.18 8.73
N ASN A 248 -8.38 -8.72 7.50
CA ASN A 248 -9.22 -9.86 7.16
C ASN A 248 -8.42 -11.17 7.23
N GLU A 249 -8.83 -12.06 8.14
CA GLU A 249 -8.29 -13.42 8.21
C GLU A 249 -8.52 -14.16 6.87
N GLY A 250 -7.48 -14.80 6.35
CA GLY A 250 -7.55 -15.59 5.11
C GLY A 250 -7.60 -14.78 3.80
N LEU A 251 -7.61 -13.45 3.83
CA LEU A 251 -7.66 -12.63 2.60
C LEU A 251 -6.49 -12.94 1.66
N TYR A 252 -5.26 -12.95 2.17
CA TYR A 252 -4.09 -13.30 1.36
C TYR A 252 -4.19 -14.70 0.76
N ASP A 253 -4.61 -15.70 1.54
CA ASP A 253 -4.72 -17.06 1.04
C ASP A 253 -5.80 -17.17 -0.05
N MET A 254 -6.88 -16.40 0.08
CA MET A 254 -7.93 -16.27 -0.94
C MET A 254 -7.37 -15.63 -2.23
N LEU A 255 -6.64 -14.52 -2.12
CA LEU A 255 -6.01 -13.84 -3.26
C LEU A 255 -4.97 -14.74 -3.95
N LYS A 256 -4.15 -15.44 -3.17
CA LYS A 256 -3.16 -16.38 -3.69
C LYS A 256 -3.81 -17.57 -4.38
N GLN A 257 -4.87 -18.16 -3.82
CA GLN A 257 -5.64 -19.22 -4.48
C GLN A 257 -6.32 -18.72 -5.76
N ALA A 258 -6.64 -17.43 -5.81
CA ALA A 258 -7.14 -16.74 -6.98
C ALA A 258 -6.05 -16.35 -7.99
N ASP A 259 -4.78 -16.66 -7.72
CA ASP A 259 -3.65 -16.33 -8.57
C ASP A 259 -3.54 -14.82 -8.87
N VAL A 260 -3.87 -14.02 -7.85
CA VAL A 260 -3.60 -12.59 -7.81
C VAL A 260 -2.11 -12.40 -7.53
N ARG A 261 -1.40 -11.78 -8.47
CA ARG A 261 0.04 -11.53 -8.36
C ARG A 261 0.40 -10.05 -8.17
N LEU A 262 -0.55 -9.15 -8.42
CA LEU A 262 -0.35 -7.71 -8.27
C LEU A 262 -1.48 -7.07 -7.47
N CYS A 263 -1.10 -6.51 -6.32
CA CYS A 263 -1.90 -5.61 -5.51
C CYS A 263 -1.38 -4.17 -5.68
N MET A 264 -2.26 -3.18 -5.59
CA MET A 264 -1.88 -1.78 -5.46
C MET A 264 -2.68 -1.13 -4.34
N SER A 265 -1.98 -0.38 -3.50
CA SER A 265 -2.51 0.28 -2.32
C SER A 265 -1.89 1.67 -2.11
N GLY A 266 -2.25 2.32 -1.00
CA GLY A 266 -1.67 3.60 -0.57
C GLY A 266 -1.64 3.71 0.96
N HIS A 267 -2.29 4.72 1.51
CA HIS A 267 -2.51 4.94 2.96
C HIS A 267 -1.25 5.31 3.76
N GLN A 268 -0.07 4.79 3.39
CA GLN A 268 1.20 5.12 4.04
C GLN A 268 1.87 6.39 3.49
N HIS A 269 1.36 6.91 2.37
CA HIS A 269 1.83 8.12 1.66
C HIS A 269 3.27 8.03 1.12
N ASN A 270 3.96 6.90 1.28
CA ASN A 270 5.30 6.66 0.78
C ASN A 270 5.28 5.67 -0.38
N GLN A 271 6.14 5.93 -1.37
CA GLN A 271 6.31 5.02 -2.49
C GLN A 271 7.07 3.76 -2.05
N ALA A 272 6.51 2.58 -2.29
CA ALA A 272 7.20 1.31 -2.00
C ALA A 272 6.69 0.16 -2.88
N VAL A 273 7.53 -0.86 -3.04
CA VAL A 273 7.15 -2.14 -3.64
C VAL A 273 7.50 -3.25 -2.66
N TYR A 274 6.50 -4.05 -2.29
CA TYR A 274 6.67 -5.22 -1.45
C TYR A 274 6.45 -6.49 -2.28
N ALA A 275 7.20 -7.54 -1.94
CA ALA A 275 7.04 -8.85 -2.54
C ALA A 275 6.96 -9.89 -1.41
N PHE A 276 5.97 -10.76 -1.50
CA PHE A 276 5.84 -11.90 -0.60
C PHE A 276 5.44 -13.12 -1.42
N GLU A 277 6.31 -14.13 -1.41
CA GLU A 277 6.23 -15.28 -2.31
C GLU A 277 6.18 -14.82 -3.78
N ASP A 278 5.05 -14.98 -4.46
CA ASP A 278 4.84 -14.61 -5.86
C ASP A 278 3.78 -13.51 -6.06
N MET A 279 3.41 -12.83 -4.98
CA MET A 279 2.56 -11.65 -5.00
C MET A 279 3.41 -10.40 -4.75
N TYR A 280 3.15 -9.36 -5.55
CA TYR A 280 3.72 -8.04 -5.43
C TYR A 280 2.64 -7.06 -4.98
N GLU A 281 3.04 -6.07 -4.19
CA GLU A 281 2.20 -4.96 -3.78
C GLU A 281 2.92 -3.65 -4.05
N ILE A 282 2.30 -2.77 -4.83
CA ILE A 282 2.79 -1.41 -5.08
C ILE A 282 2.02 -0.45 -4.19
N LEU A 283 2.73 0.22 -3.28
CA LEU A 283 2.20 1.33 -2.50
C LEU A 283 2.51 2.61 -3.26
N SER A 284 1.46 3.26 -3.77
CA SER A 284 1.64 4.51 -4.50
C SER A 284 1.93 5.64 -3.52
N GLY A 285 2.96 6.44 -3.81
CA GLY A 285 3.21 7.68 -3.11
C GLY A 285 2.08 8.70 -3.30
N MET A 286 2.07 9.72 -2.45
CA MET A 286 1.07 10.79 -2.48
C MET A 286 1.47 11.91 -3.48
N PRO A 287 0.62 12.29 -4.45
CA PRO A 287 0.89 13.38 -5.39
C PRO A 287 1.13 14.75 -4.74
N TYR A 288 0.61 14.95 -3.52
CA TYR A 288 0.75 16.20 -2.76
C TYR A 288 1.96 16.20 -1.82
N SER A 289 2.81 15.17 -1.87
CA SER A 289 4.09 15.11 -1.15
C SER A 289 5.22 15.76 -1.95
N ALA A 290 6.41 15.98 -1.36
CA ALA A 290 7.54 16.66 -2.01
C ALA A 290 7.99 16.06 -3.36
N ALA A 291 7.78 14.76 -3.57
CA ALA A 291 8.14 14.10 -4.81
C ALA A 291 7.12 14.33 -5.94
N HIS A 292 5.89 14.73 -5.61
CA HIS A 292 4.78 14.91 -6.55
C HIS A 292 4.62 13.76 -7.55
N THR A 293 4.73 12.52 -7.07
CA THR A 293 4.81 11.36 -7.94
C THR A 293 3.44 10.73 -8.25
N PHE A 294 3.39 10.07 -9.40
CA PHE A 294 2.35 9.12 -9.79
C PHE A 294 3.01 7.89 -10.45
N GLY A 295 2.29 6.77 -10.51
CA GLY A 295 2.74 5.54 -11.14
C GLY A 295 2.29 5.40 -12.59
N LEU A 296 3.15 4.88 -13.45
CA LEU A 296 2.81 4.34 -14.76
C LEU A 296 2.83 2.82 -14.66
N LEU A 297 1.71 2.18 -15.03
CA LEU A 297 1.54 0.74 -15.04
C LEU A 297 1.29 0.26 -16.47
N SER A 298 1.96 -0.81 -16.89
CA SER A 298 1.61 -1.59 -18.08
C SER A 298 1.49 -3.06 -17.72
N ILE A 299 0.41 -3.70 -18.16
CA ILE A 299 0.18 -5.14 -18.04
C ILE A 299 -0.10 -5.68 -19.45
N ASP A 300 0.82 -6.48 -19.97
CA ASP A 300 0.71 -7.09 -21.29
C ASP A 300 0.96 -8.60 -21.25
N ASP A 301 1.12 -9.20 -22.43
CA ASP A 301 1.38 -10.63 -22.56
C ASP A 301 2.77 -11.07 -22.06
N GLU A 302 3.74 -10.14 -22.01
CA GLU A 302 5.09 -10.39 -21.51
C GLU A 302 5.17 -10.23 -20.00
N GLY A 303 4.31 -9.41 -19.39
CA GLY A 303 4.19 -9.30 -17.94
C GLY A 303 3.70 -7.94 -17.45
N VAL A 304 4.24 -7.52 -16.32
CA VAL A 304 3.94 -6.26 -15.66
C VAL A 304 5.19 -5.39 -15.69
N ASN A 305 5.02 -4.12 -16.00
CA ASN A 305 6.00 -3.08 -15.71
C ASN A 305 5.33 -1.93 -14.96
N TYR A 306 6.04 -1.39 -13.98
CA TYR A 306 5.66 -0.20 -13.24
C TYR A 306 6.86 0.72 -13.09
N GLU A 307 6.63 2.02 -13.21
CA GLU A 307 7.61 3.05 -12.85
C GLU A 307 6.93 4.29 -12.28
N THR A 308 7.59 5.00 -11.39
CA THR A 308 7.12 6.31 -10.93
C THR A 308 7.59 7.44 -11.84
N LYS A 309 6.74 8.47 -11.96
CA LYS A 309 7.03 9.75 -12.62
C LYS A 309 6.60 10.90 -11.73
N GLU A 310 7.15 12.08 -11.99
CA GLU A 310 6.78 13.32 -11.30
C GLU A 310 5.76 14.11 -12.14
N ILE A 311 4.91 14.88 -11.45
CA ILE A 311 4.02 15.83 -12.12
C ILE A 311 4.86 16.98 -12.69
N ASP A 312 4.75 17.21 -14.01
CA ASP A 312 5.47 18.29 -14.68
C ASP A 312 4.72 19.61 -14.53
N PHE A 313 4.93 20.31 -13.41
CA PHE A 313 4.33 21.63 -13.18
C PHE A 313 4.79 22.68 -14.18
N ALA A 314 5.94 22.52 -14.83
CA ALA A 314 6.39 23.48 -15.85
C ALA A 314 5.58 23.35 -17.14
N LYS A 315 5.17 22.13 -17.51
CA LYS A 315 4.34 21.87 -18.69
C LYS A 315 2.85 22.01 -18.42
N TYR A 316 2.37 21.54 -17.27
CA TYR A 316 0.93 21.41 -16.99
C TYR A 316 0.42 22.32 -15.86
N GLY A 317 1.31 22.93 -15.08
CA GLY A 317 0.96 23.81 -13.97
C GLY A 317 0.72 25.27 -14.37
N SER A 318 0.19 26.04 -13.43
CA SER A 318 0.19 27.50 -13.51
C SER A 318 1.63 28.04 -13.40
N ALA A 319 1.89 29.24 -13.93
CA ALA A 319 3.25 29.77 -14.07
C ALA A 319 4.04 29.87 -12.75
N ASP A 320 3.37 29.95 -11.60
CA ASP A 320 3.96 30.05 -10.26
C ASP A 320 3.77 28.78 -9.42
N LEU A 321 3.10 27.73 -9.93
CA LEU A 321 2.79 26.51 -9.17
C LEU A 321 4.06 25.83 -8.64
N GLN A 322 5.09 25.69 -9.48
CA GLN A 322 6.37 25.10 -9.07
C GLN A 322 6.98 25.85 -7.88
N SER A 323 7.13 27.18 -8.00
CA SER A 323 7.72 28.00 -6.93
C SER A 323 6.89 28.01 -5.64
N ARG A 324 5.56 27.98 -5.76
CA ARG A 324 4.65 27.90 -4.60
C ARG A 324 4.73 26.53 -3.95
N SER A 325 4.80 25.45 -4.73
CA SER A 325 5.02 24.10 -4.22
C SER A 325 6.29 24.04 -3.38
N GLU A 326 7.41 24.52 -3.94
CA GLU A 326 8.71 24.57 -3.25
C GLU A 326 8.63 25.34 -1.92
N GLU A 327 7.87 26.44 -1.85
CA GLU A 327 7.65 27.18 -0.59
C GLU A 327 6.91 26.33 0.45
N PHE A 328 5.83 25.63 0.08
CA PHE A 328 5.09 24.77 0.99
C PHE A 328 5.90 23.56 1.46
N ILE A 329 6.65 22.93 0.54
CA ILE A 329 7.56 21.83 0.86
C ILE A 329 8.68 22.31 1.79
N SER A 330 9.28 23.48 1.53
CA SER A 330 10.31 24.06 2.41
C SER A 330 9.77 24.30 3.81
N ARG A 331 8.56 24.87 3.94
CA ARG A 331 7.92 25.13 5.24
C ARG A 331 7.59 23.84 6.00
N GLN A 332 7.15 22.80 5.31
CA GLN A 332 6.95 21.48 5.90
C GLN A 332 8.29 20.89 6.38
N SER A 333 9.31 20.94 5.52
CA SER A 333 10.65 20.44 5.81
C SER A 333 11.26 21.14 7.01
N GLU A 334 11.18 22.48 7.09
CA GLU A 334 11.61 23.25 8.27
C GLU A 334 10.91 22.80 9.55
N SER A 335 9.58 22.60 9.50
CA SER A 335 8.80 22.13 10.64
C SER A 335 9.23 20.73 11.08
N PHE A 336 9.40 19.80 10.15
CA PHE A 336 9.82 18.43 10.44
C PHE A 336 11.27 18.36 10.93
N MET A 337 12.17 19.09 10.26
CA MET A 337 13.60 19.16 10.56
C MET A 337 13.91 19.86 11.88
N SER A 338 13.02 20.71 12.39
CA SER A 338 13.18 21.35 13.71
C SER A 338 13.37 20.34 14.85
N THR A 339 12.77 19.15 14.74
CA THR A 339 12.98 18.05 15.69
C THR A 339 14.44 17.62 15.69
N PHE A 340 15.02 17.40 14.51
CA PHE A 340 16.41 16.96 14.37
C PHE A 340 17.41 18.06 14.73
N VAL A 341 17.07 19.33 14.48
CA VAL A 341 17.87 20.48 14.95
C VAL A 341 17.95 20.48 16.47
N THR A 342 16.81 20.29 17.16
CA THR A 342 16.76 20.18 18.62
C THR A 342 17.63 19.02 19.13
N LEU A 343 17.63 17.87 18.45
CA LEU A 343 18.50 16.74 18.81
C LEU A 343 19.99 17.08 18.64
N CYS A 344 20.36 17.84 17.62
CA CYS A 344 21.73 18.32 17.43
C CYS A 344 22.15 19.26 18.56
N GLU A 345 21.27 20.18 18.97
CA GLU A 345 21.49 21.08 20.11
C GLU A 345 21.66 20.31 21.42
N GLU A 346 20.83 19.30 21.69
CA GLU A 346 20.94 18.42 22.87
C GLU A 346 22.31 17.72 22.94
N LYS A 347 22.93 17.45 21.78
CA LYS A 347 24.28 16.86 21.67
C LYS A 347 25.40 17.90 21.59
N ASN A 348 25.08 19.19 21.72
CA ASN A 348 26.02 20.32 21.67
C ASN A 348 26.80 20.42 20.35
N LEU A 349 26.17 20.10 19.22
CA LEU A 349 26.75 20.33 17.90
C LEU A 349 26.82 21.84 17.59
N ASN A 350 27.84 22.25 16.85
CA ASN A 350 27.89 23.60 16.30
C ASN A 350 27.04 23.74 15.02
N GLU A 351 26.97 24.95 14.45
CA GLU A 351 26.16 25.24 13.26
C GLU A 351 26.56 24.40 12.03
N GLU A 352 27.86 24.28 11.74
CA GLU A 352 28.37 23.48 10.60
C GLU A 352 28.10 21.98 10.79
N GLU A 353 28.27 21.49 12.02
CA GLU A 353 27.95 20.10 12.38
C GLU A 353 26.45 19.80 12.26
N THR A 354 25.62 20.75 12.70
CA THR A 354 24.15 20.65 12.61
C THR A 354 23.71 20.62 11.15
N GLU A 355 24.21 21.52 10.30
CA GLU A 355 23.89 21.56 8.87
C GLU A 355 24.20 20.22 8.18
N LYS A 356 25.35 19.61 8.48
CA LYS A 356 25.74 18.30 7.95
C LYS A 356 24.78 17.19 8.37
N VAL A 357 24.38 17.15 9.64
CA VAL A 357 23.43 16.14 10.13
C VAL A 357 22.05 16.34 9.50
N ILE A 358 21.54 17.58 9.45
CA ILE A 358 20.23 17.87 8.86
C ILE A 358 20.20 17.55 7.37
N THR A 359 21.28 17.85 6.64
CA THR A 359 21.40 17.50 5.22
C THR A 359 21.31 15.99 5.01
N LEU A 360 22.02 15.21 5.82
CA LEU A 360 22.03 13.75 5.68
C LEU A 360 20.69 13.11 6.10
N VAL A 361 20.06 13.63 7.16
CA VAL A 361 18.70 13.22 7.57
C VAL A 361 17.68 13.55 6.47
N SER A 362 17.77 14.73 5.87
CA SER A 362 16.89 15.13 4.76
C SER A 362 17.08 14.21 3.55
N ALA A 363 18.32 13.87 3.20
CA ALA A 363 18.62 12.94 2.11
C ALA A 363 18.02 11.53 2.37
N PHE A 364 18.09 11.04 3.61
CA PHE A 364 17.45 9.78 3.98
C PHE A 364 15.93 9.82 3.77
N PHE A 365 15.24 10.83 4.30
CA PHE A 365 13.77 10.92 4.19
C PHE A 365 13.30 11.20 2.76
N ASP A 366 14.05 11.96 1.96
CA ASP A 366 13.77 12.14 0.54
C ASP A 366 13.86 10.82 -0.22
N ALA A 367 14.98 10.10 -0.06
CA ALA A 367 15.19 8.80 -0.70
C ALA A 367 14.13 7.76 -0.29
N GLN A 368 13.74 7.77 1.00
CA GLN A 368 12.66 6.93 1.51
C GLN A 368 11.30 7.31 0.90
N GLY A 369 10.95 8.59 0.87
CA GLY A 369 9.66 9.07 0.34
C GLY A 369 9.50 8.76 -1.15
N ARG A 370 10.60 8.82 -1.91
CA ARG A 370 10.66 8.48 -3.35
C ARG A 370 10.77 6.97 -3.64
N GLY A 371 10.94 6.14 -2.60
CA GLY A 371 11.11 4.70 -2.75
C GLY A 371 12.47 4.27 -3.31
N ILE A 372 13.47 5.16 -3.33
CA ILE A 372 14.79 4.91 -3.94
C ILE A 372 15.90 4.67 -2.90
N LEU A 373 15.53 4.36 -1.65
CA LEU A 373 16.50 4.22 -0.56
C LEU A 373 17.59 3.16 -0.85
N ALA A 374 17.26 2.08 -1.57
CA ALA A 374 18.27 1.10 -2.00
C ALA A 374 19.39 1.72 -2.85
N ASN A 375 19.08 2.71 -3.67
CA ASN A 375 20.04 3.37 -4.56
C ASN A 375 20.92 4.38 -3.79
N GLU A 376 20.38 4.99 -2.73
CA GLU A 376 21.07 6.03 -1.95
C GLU A 376 21.70 5.52 -0.65
N ALA A 377 21.38 4.30 -0.21
CA ALA A 377 21.81 3.80 1.09
C ALA A 377 23.33 3.77 1.25
N GLU A 378 24.06 3.30 0.24
CA GLU A 378 25.52 3.27 0.27
C GLU A 378 26.12 4.68 0.32
N ASN A 379 25.54 5.64 -0.41
CA ASN A 379 25.98 7.04 -0.38
C ASN A 379 25.81 7.64 1.04
N ILE A 380 24.65 7.40 1.67
CA ILE A 380 24.36 7.89 3.02
C ILE A 380 25.26 7.23 4.07
N LEU A 381 25.51 5.92 3.97
CA LEU A 381 26.39 5.19 4.89
C LEU A 381 27.86 5.64 4.79
N ASN A 382 28.29 6.01 3.58
CA ASN A 382 29.66 6.45 3.32
C ASN A 382 29.88 7.95 3.54
N ASP A 383 28.82 8.74 3.80
CA ASP A 383 28.96 10.17 4.10
C ASP A 383 29.82 10.38 5.36
N PRO A 384 30.82 11.28 5.34
CA PRO A 384 31.67 11.55 6.51
C PRO A 384 30.92 11.96 7.77
N SER A 385 29.69 12.47 7.61
CA SER A 385 28.81 12.94 8.67
C SER A 385 27.92 11.83 9.24
N TYR A 386 27.89 10.63 8.65
CA TYR A 386 27.03 9.52 9.09
C TYR A 386 27.25 9.14 10.56
N GLY A 387 28.52 9.04 10.99
CA GLY A 387 28.84 8.76 12.40
C GLY A 387 28.36 9.84 13.36
N LEU A 388 28.35 11.11 12.91
CA LEU A 388 27.81 12.22 13.68
C LEU A 388 26.28 12.17 13.72
N MET A 389 25.62 11.88 12.60
CA MET A 389 24.18 11.66 12.53
C MET A 389 23.75 10.54 13.49
N GLN A 390 24.42 9.38 13.46
CA GLN A 390 24.11 8.27 14.37
C GLN A 390 24.30 8.67 15.84
N LYS A 391 25.36 9.41 16.19
CA LYS A 391 25.54 9.93 17.55
C LYS A 391 24.38 10.81 18.01
N VAL A 392 23.78 11.59 17.10
CA VAL A 392 22.61 12.44 17.40
C VAL A 392 21.35 11.61 17.56
N LEU A 393 21.14 10.64 16.68
CA LEU A 393 19.86 9.94 16.57
C LEU A 393 19.77 8.68 17.42
N TRP A 394 20.87 8.07 17.87
CA TRP A 394 20.88 6.73 18.47
C TRP A 394 19.94 6.55 19.67
N ASP A 395 19.89 7.56 20.55
CA ASP A 395 19.10 7.50 21.78
C ASP A 395 17.60 7.78 21.54
N LYS A 396 17.23 8.13 20.30
CA LYS A 396 15.86 8.20 19.82
C LYS A 396 15.68 7.03 18.86
N ASN A 397 14.48 6.47 18.75
CA ASN A 397 14.26 5.31 17.87
C ASN A 397 14.67 5.53 16.40
N TYR A 398 14.87 6.80 15.97
CA TYR A 398 15.42 7.17 14.67
C TYR A 398 16.77 6.54 14.34
N GLY A 399 17.75 6.55 15.25
CA GLY A 399 19.12 6.09 14.92
C GLY A 399 19.18 4.62 14.52
N PRO A 400 18.71 3.71 15.41
CA PRO A 400 18.65 2.27 15.11
C PRO A 400 17.76 1.95 13.91
N TRP A 401 16.63 2.66 13.75
CA TRP A 401 15.74 2.46 12.62
C TRP A 401 16.35 2.88 11.28
N ILE A 402 16.97 4.06 11.21
CA ILE A 402 17.68 4.53 10.00
C ILE A 402 18.85 3.61 9.68
N GLU A 403 19.60 3.16 10.68
CA GLU A 403 20.69 2.20 10.46
C GLU A 403 20.18 0.89 9.86
N GLU A 404 19.09 0.34 10.40
CA GLU A 404 18.48 -0.89 9.87
C GLU A 404 18.01 -0.70 8.42
N MET A 405 17.32 0.40 8.13
CA MET A 405 16.83 0.73 6.79
C MET A 405 17.97 0.99 5.79
N LEU A 406 19.13 1.48 6.24
CA LEU A 406 20.27 1.69 5.35
C LEU A 406 21.08 0.42 5.12
N LYS A 407 21.18 -0.46 6.13
CA LYS A 407 21.90 -1.75 6.00
C LYS A 407 21.07 -2.79 5.24
N ASN A 408 19.76 -2.74 5.39
CA ASN A 408 18.79 -3.62 4.76
C ASN A 408 17.72 -2.76 4.05
N PRO A 409 18.11 -2.00 3.01
CA PRO A 409 17.14 -1.13 2.35
C PRO A 409 16.03 -1.95 1.69
N PRO A 410 14.78 -1.43 1.71
CA PRO A 410 13.71 -2.03 0.94
C PRO A 410 14.12 -2.06 -0.54
N ALA A 411 13.55 -2.98 -1.32
CA ALA A 411 13.74 -2.99 -2.76
C ALA A 411 13.35 -1.64 -3.38
N ASP A 412 13.83 -1.38 -4.60
CA ASP A 412 13.45 -0.18 -5.35
C ASP A 412 11.91 -0.10 -5.44
N GLY A 413 11.35 0.88 -4.74
CA GLY A 413 9.93 1.16 -4.71
C GLY A 413 9.47 1.96 -5.91
N SER A 414 10.39 2.52 -6.70
CA SER A 414 10.08 3.34 -7.86
C SER A 414 9.87 2.55 -9.15
N SER A 415 10.21 1.26 -9.16
CA SER A 415 10.05 0.39 -10.33
C SER A 415 9.72 -1.05 -9.97
N LEU A 416 8.98 -1.73 -10.84
CA LEU A 416 8.72 -3.17 -10.74
C LEU A 416 8.62 -3.77 -12.15
N SER A 417 9.21 -4.95 -12.36
CA SER A 417 8.99 -5.74 -13.57
C SER A 417 8.96 -7.22 -13.23
N PHE A 418 7.91 -7.92 -13.66
CA PHE A 418 7.81 -9.38 -13.48
C PHE A 418 6.92 -10.01 -14.55
N ARG A 419 7.10 -11.32 -14.75
CA ARG A 419 6.22 -12.13 -15.60
C ARG A 419 5.05 -12.67 -14.80
N TRP A 420 3.84 -12.45 -15.32
CA TRP A 420 2.61 -12.94 -14.70
C TRP A 420 2.59 -14.45 -14.60
#